data_AF-A0A371HTA2-F1
#
_entry.id   AF-A0A371HTA2-F1
#
_cell.length_a   1.000
_cell.length_b   1.000
_cell.length_c   1.000
_cell.angle_alpha   90.00
_cell.angle_beta   90.00
_cell.angle_gamma   90.00
#
_symmetry.space_group_name_H-M   'P 1'
#
loop_
_entity.id
_entity.type
_entity.pdbx_description
1 polymer ?
#
loop_
_entity_poly.entity_id
_entity_poly.type
_entity_poly.pdbx_seq_one_letter_code
_entity_poly.pdbx_strand_id
1 'polypeptide(L)'
;MMRKKKRSIQMEDIMKMNGEEKVNQDVTITWMTIPTFQGKNDPELYLEWERKVEHVFDCDNYSKEKKVKLTVVEFIDYASIWWDQFVINRRRNGEKLIRTWEDMKSIMRRRFVQSHYHRDLHRKLQSLTQGSMSVEDDYYKEMETVMTRANVKENYEVTMARFIGGLKKEIADVVEL
;
A
#
# COMPACT_ATOMS: atom_id res chain seq x y z
N MET A 1 4.96 38.32 -58.87
CA MET A 1 5.81 37.88 -57.75
C MET A 1 4.94 37.75 -56.49
N MET A 2 4.40 36.56 -56.20
CA MET A 2 3.46 36.37 -55.09
C MET A 2 4.15 35.73 -53.88
N ARG A 3 4.13 36.43 -52.75
CA ARG A 3 4.73 36.04 -51.46
C ARG A 3 3.98 34.82 -50.87
N LYS A 4 4.68 33.71 -50.65
CA LYS A 4 4.16 32.60 -49.82
C LYS A 4 4.10 33.05 -48.36
N LYS A 5 2.89 33.21 -47.83
CA LYS A 5 2.65 33.52 -46.41
C LYS A 5 2.96 32.26 -45.58
N LYS A 6 4.03 32.30 -44.78
CA LYS A 6 4.38 31.26 -43.80
C LYS A 6 3.25 31.22 -42.77
N ARG A 7 2.47 30.13 -42.70
CA ARG A 7 1.45 29.96 -41.66
C ARG A 7 2.18 29.76 -40.33
N SER A 8 1.98 30.67 -39.37
CA SER A 8 2.36 30.42 -37.98
C SER A 8 1.44 29.35 -37.42
N ILE A 9 2.03 28.28 -36.90
CA ILE A 9 1.35 27.30 -36.05
C ILE A 9 0.97 28.05 -34.76
N GLN A 10 -0.31 28.10 -34.41
CA GLN A 10 -0.75 28.76 -33.18
C GLN A 10 -0.60 27.80 -31.98
N MET A 11 -0.36 28.32 -30.77
CA MET A 11 -0.22 27.50 -29.55
C MET A 11 -1.45 26.62 -29.26
N GLU A 12 -2.61 27.05 -29.74
CA GLU A 12 -3.87 26.30 -29.68
C GLU A 12 -3.91 25.09 -30.64
N ASP A 13 -3.12 25.10 -31.73
CA ASP A 13 -2.89 23.93 -32.58
C ASP A 13 -1.93 22.93 -31.91
N ILE A 14 -0.95 23.42 -31.13
CA ILE A 14 0.00 22.60 -30.35
C ILE A 14 -0.72 21.93 -29.17
N MET A 15 -1.63 22.64 -28.50
CA MET A 15 -2.43 22.08 -27.39
C MET A 15 -3.43 21.00 -27.85
N LYS A 16 -3.86 21.01 -29.11
CA LYS A 16 -4.70 19.95 -29.70
C LYS A 16 -3.91 18.73 -30.18
N MET A 17 -2.58 18.83 -30.24
CA MET A 17 -1.68 17.74 -30.64
C MET A 17 -1.09 16.95 -29.46
N ASN A 18 -1.34 17.37 -28.22
CA ASN A 18 -1.11 16.48 -27.08
C ASN A 18 -2.23 15.46 -27.09
N GLY A 19 -1.90 14.32 -27.70
CA GLY A 19 -2.77 13.19 -27.85
C GLY A 19 -3.49 12.86 -26.56
N GLU A 20 -4.72 12.40 -26.73
CA GLU A 20 -5.31 11.43 -25.81
C GLU A 20 -4.27 10.33 -25.61
N GLU A 21 -3.42 10.48 -24.60
CA GLU A 21 -2.81 9.35 -23.94
C GLU A 21 -3.99 8.49 -23.54
N LYS A 22 -4.18 7.41 -24.31
CA LYS A 22 -5.01 6.30 -23.89
C LYS A 22 -4.39 5.83 -22.58
N VAL A 23 -4.86 6.39 -21.47
CA VAL A 23 -4.67 5.81 -20.15
C VAL A 23 -5.11 4.38 -20.32
N ASN A 24 -4.15 3.46 -20.29
CA ASN A 24 -4.33 2.08 -20.67
C ASN A 24 -5.64 1.55 -20.06
N GLN A 25 -6.64 1.32 -20.91
CA GLN A 25 -7.90 0.71 -20.50
C GLN A 25 -7.63 -0.66 -19.85
N ASP A 26 -6.53 -1.30 -20.25
CA ASP A 26 -6.02 -2.56 -19.73
C ASP A 26 -5.48 -2.46 -18.28
N VAL A 27 -4.77 -1.37 -17.95
CA VAL A 27 -4.33 -1.09 -16.58
C VAL A 27 -5.55 -0.71 -15.73
N THR A 28 -6.54 -0.04 -16.33
CA THR A 28 -7.75 0.35 -15.60
C THR A 28 -8.68 -0.81 -15.26
N ILE A 29 -8.76 -1.81 -16.13
CA ILE A 29 -9.52 -3.03 -15.87
C ILE A 29 -8.81 -3.92 -14.83
N THR A 30 -7.48 -3.94 -14.82
CA THR A 30 -6.70 -4.76 -13.88
C THR A 30 -6.78 -4.26 -12.43
N TRP A 31 -6.96 -2.96 -12.18
CA TRP A 31 -7.12 -2.46 -10.80
C TRP A 31 -8.54 -2.59 -10.25
N MET A 32 -9.54 -2.87 -11.09
CA MET A 32 -10.93 -3.04 -10.68
C MET A 32 -11.26 -4.47 -10.21
N THR A 33 -10.33 -5.42 -10.30
CA THR A 33 -10.53 -6.78 -9.83
C THR A 33 -10.00 -6.96 -8.42
N ILE A 34 -10.74 -7.71 -7.60
CA ILE A 34 -10.27 -8.09 -6.28
C ILE A 34 -9.07 -9.03 -6.48
N PRO A 35 -7.88 -8.70 -5.95
CA PRO A 35 -6.72 -9.57 -6.10
C PRO A 35 -6.88 -10.87 -5.32
N THR A 36 -6.24 -11.93 -5.80
CA THR A 36 -6.21 -13.21 -5.11
C THR A 36 -5.33 -13.17 -3.87
N PHE A 37 -5.66 -14.01 -2.87
CA PHE A 37 -4.85 -14.17 -1.66
C PHE A 37 -4.56 -15.63 -1.37
N GLN A 38 -3.27 -15.97 -1.33
CA GLN A 38 -2.79 -17.33 -1.08
C GLN A 38 -2.72 -17.71 0.41
N GLY A 39 -2.63 -16.73 1.32
CA GLY A 39 -2.44 -17.00 2.75
C GLY A 39 -1.00 -17.28 3.18
N LYS A 40 0.00 -16.66 2.53
CA LYS A 40 1.41 -16.75 2.94
C LYS A 40 1.61 -16.10 4.33
N ASN A 41 2.59 -16.59 5.10
CA ASN A 41 2.93 -16.09 6.44
C ASN A 41 3.77 -14.79 6.43
N ASP A 42 3.52 -13.92 5.46
CA ASP A 42 4.17 -12.61 5.35
C ASP A 42 3.13 -11.50 5.61
N PRO A 43 3.25 -10.76 6.73
CA PRO A 43 2.36 -9.65 7.04
C PRO A 43 2.31 -8.58 5.96
N GLU A 44 3.42 -8.31 5.25
CA GLU A 44 3.46 -7.29 4.19
C GLU A 44 2.59 -7.70 3.00
N LEU A 45 2.65 -8.97 2.59
CA LEU A 45 1.81 -9.48 1.50
C LEU A 45 0.32 -9.38 1.85
N TYR A 46 -0.04 -9.65 3.11
CA TYR A 46 -1.42 -9.47 3.57
C TYR A 46 -1.83 -7.99 3.56
N LEU A 47 -1.01 -7.09 4.11
CA LEU A 47 -1.34 -5.66 4.21
C LEU A 47 -1.40 -4.98 2.84
N GLU A 48 -0.56 -5.39 1.90
CA GLU A 48 -0.62 -4.94 0.51
C GLU A 48 -1.90 -5.44 -0.16
N TRP A 49 -2.23 -6.72 0.00
CA TRP A 49 -3.47 -7.29 -0.52
C TRP A 49 -4.70 -6.57 0.04
N GLU A 50 -4.78 -6.37 1.37
CA GLU A 50 -5.90 -5.68 2.02
C GLU A 50 -6.09 -4.27 1.45
N ARG A 51 -5.00 -3.53 1.25
CA ARG A 51 -5.03 -2.17 0.67
C ARG A 51 -5.56 -2.16 -0.76
N LYS A 52 -5.15 -3.12 -1.59
CA LYS A 52 -5.65 -3.25 -2.98
C LYS A 52 -7.14 -3.56 -3.00
N VAL A 53 -7.61 -4.46 -2.13
CA VAL A 53 -9.04 -4.76 -1.98
C VAL A 53 -9.83 -3.53 -1.52
N GLU A 54 -9.30 -2.75 -0.58
CA GLU A 54 -9.94 -1.52 -0.12
C GLU A 54 -10.12 -0.52 -1.28
N HIS A 55 -9.09 -0.31 -2.11
CA HIS A 55 -9.21 0.55 -3.29
C HIS A 55 -10.29 0.07 -4.27
N VAL A 56 -10.40 -1.24 -4.52
CA VAL A 56 -11.49 -1.79 -5.36
C VAL A 56 -12.86 -1.45 -4.75
N PHE A 57 -12.97 -1.57 -3.43
CA PHE A 57 -14.20 -1.30 -2.68
C PHE A 57 -14.54 0.17 -2.48
N ASP A 58 -13.60 1.08 -2.68
CA ASP A 58 -13.82 2.53 -2.71
C ASP A 58 -14.34 3.00 -4.07
N CYS A 59 -14.00 2.29 -5.15
CA CYS A 59 -14.47 2.62 -6.50
C CYS A 59 -15.93 2.18 -6.77
N ASP A 60 -16.46 1.26 -5.97
CA ASP A 60 -17.77 0.64 -6.18
C ASP A 60 -18.65 0.65 -4.91
N ASN A 61 -19.94 0.91 -5.09
CA ASN A 61 -20.91 0.90 -3.98
C ASN A 61 -21.43 -0.52 -3.66
N TYR A 62 -20.52 -1.45 -3.40
CA TYR A 62 -20.90 -2.81 -2.98
C TYR A 62 -21.53 -2.82 -1.58
N SER A 63 -22.61 -3.61 -1.41
CA SER A 63 -23.15 -3.85 -0.08
C SER A 63 -22.13 -4.55 0.83
N LYS A 64 -22.27 -4.37 2.15
CA LYS A 64 -21.35 -4.95 3.15
C LYS A 64 -21.18 -6.46 2.98
N GLU A 65 -22.29 -7.16 2.75
CA GLU A 65 -22.31 -8.61 2.54
C GLU A 65 -21.71 -9.02 1.19
N LYS A 66 -21.89 -8.19 0.15
CA LYS A 66 -21.31 -8.46 -1.18
C LYS A 66 -19.79 -8.33 -1.13
N LYS A 67 -19.25 -7.33 -0.43
CA LYS A 67 -17.81 -7.17 -0.20
C LYS A 67 -17.20 -8.46 0.38
N VAL A 68 -17.78 -8.98 1.47
CA VAL A 68 -17.32 -10.24 2.09
C VAL A 68 -17.36 -11.42 1.11
N LYS A 69 -18.47 -11.61 0.39
CA LYS A 69 -18.60 -12.74 -0.54
C LYS A 69 -17.60 -12.67 -1.69
N LEU A 70 -17.39 -11.48 -2.26
CA LEU A 70 -16.44 -11.28 -3.34
C LEU A 70 -15.01 -11.50 -2.88
N THR A 71 -14.64 -11.10 -1.66
CA THR A 71 -13.28 -11.38 -1.17
C THR A 71 -13.04 -12.88 -0.95
N VAL A 72 -14.04 -13.61 -0.46
CA VAL A 72 -13.91 -15.04 -0.18
C VAL A 72 -13.66 -15.86 -1.45
N VAL A 73 -14.25 -15.49 -2.58
CA VAL A 73 -14.02 -16.23 -3.84
C VAL A 73 -12.59 -16.05 -4.39
N GLU A 74 -11.90 -14.99 -3.98
CA GLU A 74 -10.51 -14.72 -4.37
C GLU A 74 -9.48 -15.37 -3.43
N PHE A 75 -9.93 -16.11 -2.42
CA PHE A 75 -9.05 -16.94 -1.61
C PHE A 75 -8.65 -18.20 -2.35
N ILE A 76 -7.34 -18.43 -2.42
CA ILE A 76 -6.73 -19.60 -3.05
C ILE A 76 -5.80 -20.29 -2.06
N ASP A 77 -5.41 -21.51 -2.38
CA ASP A 77 -4.47 -22.32 -1.60
C ASP A 77 -4.79 -22.35 -0.09
N TYR A 78 -3.83 -21.93 0.74
CA TYR A 78 -3.93 -21.99 2.19
C TYR A 78 -5.03 -21.10 2.75
N ALA A 79 -5.23 -19.91 2.18
CA ALA A 79 -6.26 -18.98 2.63
C ALA A 79 -7.66 -19.58 2.48
N SER A 80 -7.93 -20.25 1.36
CA SER A 80 -9.23 -20.90 1.08
C SER A 80 -9.54 -21.99 2.12
N ILE A 81 -8.59 -22.91 2.32
CA ILE A 81 -8.72 -24.01 3.29
C ILE A 81 -8.93 -23.48 4.71
N TRP A 82 -8.15 -22.47 5.11
CA TRP A 82 -8.26 -21.89 6.44
C TRP A 82 -9.61 -21.18 6.64
N TRP A 83 -10.09 -20.42 5.66
CA TRP A 83 -11.36 -19.69 5.77
C TRP A 83 -12.55 -20.63 5.93
N ASP A 84 -12.57 -21.73 5.17
CA ASP A 84 -13.63 -22.75 5.28
C ASP A 84 -13.67 -23.37 6.69
N GLN A 85 -12.52 -23.77 7.22
CA GLN A 85 -12.41 -24.30 8.58
C GLN A 85 -12.83 -23.26 9.62
N PHE A 86 -12.45 -22.00 9.43
CA PHE A 86 -12.84 -20.91 10.30
C PHE A 86 -14.36 -20.73 10.35
N VAL A 87 -15.03 -20.70 9.19
CA VAL A 87 -16.50 -20.57 9.11
C VAL A 87 -17.22 -21.77 9.72
N ILE A 88 -16.72 -23.00 9.50
CA ILE A 88 -17.27 -24.22 10.10
C ILE A 88 -17.20 -24.15 11.63
N ASN A 89 -16.04 -23.78 12.18
CA ASN A 89 -15.83 -23.69 13.61
C ASN A 89 -16.72 -22.62 14.26
N ARG A 90 -16.84 -21.44 13.63
CA ARG A 90 -17.75 -20.39 14.10
C ARG A 90 -19.19 -20.88 14.20
N ARG A 91 -19.69 -21.59 13.17
CA ARG A 91 -21.06 -22.13 13.17
C ARG A 91 -21.26 -23.14 14.29
N ARG A 92 -20.30 -24.05 14.49
CA ARG A 92 -20.34 -25.04 15.59
C ARG A 92 -20.39 -24.39 16.97
N ASN A 93 -19.68 -23.28 17.13
CA ASN A 93 -19.61 -22.52 18.38
C ASN A 93 -20.79 -21.54 18.57
N GLY A 94 -21.73 -21.46 17.62
CA GLY A 94 -22.83 -20.48 17.67
C GLY A 94 -22.38 -19.02 17.52
N GLU A 95 -21.20 -18.79 16.95
CA GLU A 95 -20.66 -17.44 16.75
C GLU A 95 -21.35 -16.72 15.60
N LYS A 96 -21.44 -15.38 15.69
CA LYS A 96 -22.06 -14.56 14.64
C LYS A 96 -21.34 -14.70 13.30
N LEU A 97 -22.09 -14.68 12.20
CA LEU A 97 -21.52 -14.67 10.85
C LEU A 97 -20.79 -13.35 10.57
N ILE A 98 -19.78 -13.42 9.70
CA ILE A 98 -19.03 -12.26 9.23
C ILE A 98 -19.86 -11.59 8.13
N ARG A 99 -20.34 -10.37 8.39
CA ARG A 99 -21.24 -9.65 7.48
C ARG A 99 -20.64 -8.39 6.89
N THR A 100 -19.55 -7.90 7.46
CA THR A 100 -18.92 -6.66 7.04
C THR A 100 -17.46 -6.89 6.67
N TRP A 101 -16.97 -6.03 5.78
CA TRP A 101 -15.55 -6.01 5.42
C TRP A 101 -14.65 -5.72 6.63
N GLU A 102 -15.08 -4.86 7.55
CA GLU A 102 -14.34 -4.55 8.78
C GLU A 102 -14.20 -5.75 9.72
N ASP A 103 -15.28 -6.54 9.88
CA ASP A 103 -15.22 -7.80 10.65
C ASP A 103 -14.22 -8.77 10.01
N MET A 104 -14.25 -8.88 8.67
CA MET A 104 -13.36 -9.74 7.91
C MET A 104 -11.90 -9.29 8.07
N LYS A 105 -11.58 -8.01 7.88
CA LYS A 105 -10.24 -7.44 8.10
C LYS A 105 -9.71 -7.77 9.50
N SER A 106 -10.55 -7.62 10.53
CA SER A 106 -10.14 -7.89 11.92
C SER A 106 -9.70 -9.34 12.12
N ILE A 107 -10.44 -10.29 11.54
CA ILE A 107 -10.15 -11.72 11.62
C ILE A 107 -8.90 -12.08 10.80
N MET A 108 -8.84 -11.55 9.58
CA MET A 108 -7.74 -11.79 8.66
C MET A 108 -6.42 -11.22 9.22
N ARG A 109 -6.42 -9.99 9.75
CA ARG A 109 -5.28 -9.40 10.45
C ARG A 109 -4.85 -10.27 11.63
N ARG A 110 -5.78 -10.74 12.46
CA ARG A 110 -5.46 -11.66 13.57
C ARG A 110 -4.79 -12.96 13.10
N ARG A 111 -5.12 -13.44 11.89
CA ARG A 111 -4.57 -14.69 11.35
C ARG A 111 -3.22 -14.51 10.66
N PHE A 112 -3.08 -13.47 9.85
CA PHE A 112 -1.98 -13.31 8.88
C PHE A 112 -1.00 -12.19 9.25
N VAL A 113 -1.37 -11.28 10.15
CA VAL A 113 -0.44 -10.30 10.72
C VAL A 113 0.01 -10.80 12.08
N GLN A 114 1.29 -11.18 12.17
CA GLN A 114 1.86 -11.69 13.40
C GLN A 114 1.80 -10.62 14.51
N SER A 115 1.53 -11.03 15.75
CA SER A 115 1.31 -10.09 16.87
C SER A 115 2.51 -9.17 17.16
N HIS A 116 3.71 -9.57 16.73
CA HIS A 116 4.94 -8.79 16.91
C HIS A 116 5.29 -7.89 15.73
N TYR A 117 4.55 -7.92 14.62
CA TYR A 117 4.85 -7.16 13.41
C TYR A 117 5.05 -5.67 13.70
N HIS A 118 4.11 -5.02 14.39
CA HIS A 118 4.22 -3.60 14.74
C HIS A 118 5.40 -3.32 15.68
N ARG A 119 5.65 -4.20 16.65
CA ARG A 119 6.80 -4.07 17.55
C ARG A 119 8.12 -4.14 16.78
N ASP A 120 8.21 -5.02 15.79
CA ASP A 120 9.41 -5.19 14.99
C ASP A 120 9.61 -4.02 14.02
N LEU A 121 8.55 -3.41 13.50
CA LEU A 121 8.63 -2.14 12.76
C LEU A 121 9.17 -1.01 13.64
N HIS A 122 8.67 -0.86 14.86
CA HIS A 122 9.19 0.15 15.80
C HIS A 122 10.65 -0.10 16.16
N ARG A 123 11.03 -1.36 16.38
CA ARG A 123 12.44 -1.72 16.63
C ARG A 123 13.30 -1.39 15.42
N LYS A 124 12.86 -1.74 14.22
CA LYS A 124 13.54 -1.43 12.96
C LYS A 124 13.75 0.07 12.81
N LEU A 125 12.72 0.88 13.08
CA LEU A 125 12.81 2.34 13.03
C LEU A 125 13.81 2.90 14.05
N GLN A 126 13.83 2.35 15.27
CA GLN A 126 14.75 2.79 16.32
C GLN A 126 16.21 2.45 16.01
N SER A 127 16.46 1.32 15.34
CA SER A 127 17.81 0.89 14.97
C SER A 127 18.22 1.28 13.54
N LEU A 128 17.42 2.08 12.84
CA LEU A 128 17.69 2.43 11.45
C LEU A 128 18.84 3.44 11.35
N THR A 129 19.93 3.02 10.73
CA THR A 129 21.10 3.87 10.45
C THR A 129 21.42 3.82 8.97
N GLN A 130 22.03 4.87 8.43
CA GLN A 130 22.45 4.95 7.03
C GLN A 130 23.33 3.75 6.63
N GLY A 131 24.28 3.32 7.48
CA GLY A 131 25.14 2.18 7.15
C GLY A 131 25.87 2.41 5.81
N SER A 132 25.75 1.50 4.84
CA SER A 132 26.30 1.69 3.48
C SER A 132 25.30 2.29 2.47
N MET A 133 24.10 2.65 2.92
CA MET A 133 23.01 3.14 2.08
C MET A 133 23.29 4.57 1.56
N SER A 134 22.78 4.88 0.38
CA SER A 134 22.67 6.26 -0.07
C SER A 134 21.74 7.05 0.88
N VAL A 135 22.04 8.33 1.10
CA VAL A 135 21.24 9.16 2.03
C VAL A 135 19.81 9.32 1.52
N GLU A 136 19.66 9.73 0.26
CA GLU A 136 18.37 10.08 -0.33
C GLU A 136 17.64 8.87 -0.91
N ASP A 137 18.34 8.06 -1.72
CA ASP A 137 17.67 7.03 -2.51
C ASP A 137 17.28 5.79 -1.70
N ASP A 138 17.97 5.53 -0.60
CA ASP A 138 17.79 4.33 0.20
C ASP A 138 17.42 4.67 1.66
N TYR A 139 18.28 5.40 2.39
CA TYR A 139 18.13 5.58 3.84
C TYR A 139 16.88 6.40 4.19
N TYR A 140 16.70 7.56 3.56
CA TYR A 140 15.52 8.41 3.78
C TYR A 140 14.22 7.69 3.37
N LYS A 141 14.20 7.04 2.20
CA LYS A 141 13.02 6.28 1.74
C LYS A 141 12.69 5.11 2.67
N GLU A 142 13.69 4.40 3.18
CA GLU A 142 13.48 3.32 4.14
C GLU A 142 12.92 3.87 5.47
N MET A 143 13.45 5.00 5.96
CA MET A 143 12.93 5.67 7.15
C MET A 143 11.46 6.04 6.99
N GLU A 144 11.13 6.75 5.90
CA GLU A 144 9.76 7.16 5.58
C GLU A 144 8.81 5.96 5.46
N THR A 145 9.28 4.89 4.80
CA THR A 145 8.52 3.66 4.62
C THR A 145 8.24 2.99 5.96
N VAL A 146 9.25 2.82 6.82
CA VAL A 146 9.09 2.20 8.14
C VAL A 146 8.22 3.05 9.05
N MET A 147 8.36 4.39 9.06
CA MET A 147 7.49 5.29 9.80
C MET A 147 6.04 5.17 9.37
N THR A 148 5.79 5.18 8.06
CA THR A 148 4.45 5.04 7.48
C THR A 148 3.81 3.70 7.86
N ARG A 149 4.56 2.60 7.74
CA ARG A 149 4.09 1.25 8.12
C ARG A 149 3.84 1.11 9.62
N ALA A 150 4.67 1.74 10.46
CA ALA A 150 4.50 1.77 11.90
C ALA A 150 3.42 2.76 12.36
N ASN A 151 2.81 3.52 11.44
CA ASN A 151 1.87 4.61 11.74
C ASN A 151 2.44 5.61 12.75
N VAL A 152 3.74 5.92 12.64
CA VAL A 152 4.43 6.90 13.48
C VAL A 152 4.16 8.29 12.94
N LYS A 153 3.59 9.17 13.78
CA LYS A 153 3.38 10.58 13.47
C LYS A 153 4.28 11.41 14.39
N GLU A 154 5.36 11.93 13.82
CA GLU A 154 6.34 12.78 14.49
C GLU A 154 6.23 14.21 13.93
N ASN A 155 6.55 15.21 14.74
CA ASN A 155 6.71 16.56 14.22
C ASN A 155 8.02 16.66 13.43
N TYR A 156 8.18 17.74 12.66
CA TYR A 156 9.34 17.92 11.79
C TYR A 156 10.67 17.85 12.55
N GLU A 157 10.76 18.46 13.73
CA GLU A 157 11.99 18.49 14.55
C GLU A 157 12.40 17.09 15.01
N VAL A 158 11.45 16.27 15.47
CA VAL A 158 11.70 14.90 15.90
C VAL A 158 12.13 14.02 14.72
N THR A 159 11.45 14.15 13.58
CA THR A 159 11.82 13.43 12.36
C THR A 159 13.23 13.82 11.89
N MET A 160 13.56 15.12 11.94
CA MET A 160 14.88 15.62 11.56
C MET A 160 15.97 15.11 12.51
N ALA A 161 15.75 15.18 13.83
CA ALA A 161 16.70 14.68 14.81
C ALA A 161 16.95 13.17 14.64
N ARG A 162 15.91 12.40 14.33
CA ARG A 162 16.03 10.97 14.03
C ARG A 162 16.83 10.74 12.75
N PHE A 163 16.54 11.48 11.69
CA PHE A 163 17.24 11.39 10.41
C PHE A 163 18.72 11.70 10.57
N ILE A 164 19.06 12.85 11.18
CA ILE A 164 20.46 13.25 11.42
C ILE A 164 21.16 12.23 12.34
N GLY A 165 20.50 11.79 13.41
CA GLY A 165 21.07 10.84 14.37
C GLY A 165 21.37 9.45 13.80
N GLY A 166 20.77 9.09 12.66
CA GLY A 166 21.08 7.83 11.96
C GLY A 166 22.03 8.00 10.76
N LEU A 167 22.42 9.21 10.38
CA LEU A 167 23.42 9.44 9.33
C LEU A 167 24.81 8.92 9.74
N LYS A 168 25.66 8.66 8.74
CA LYS A 168 27.09 8.49 8.99
C LYS A 168 27.64 9.75 9.66
N LYS A 169 28.52 9.54 10.63
CA LYS A 169 29.16 10.62 11.39
C LYS A 169 29.75 11.73 10.49
N GLU A 170 30.45 11.34 9.43
CA GLU A 170 31.07 12.27 8.46
C GLU A 170 30.06 13.22 7.79
N ILE A 171 28.81 12.78 7.62
CA ILE A 171 27.74 13.57 7.01
C ILE A 171 27.01 14.36 8.10
N ALA A 172 26.71 13.72 9.24
CA ALA A 172 26.05 14.36 10.38
C ALA A 172 26.84 15.59 10.87
N ASP A 173 28.16 15.45 11.01
CA ASP A 173 29.05 16.54 11.47
C ASP A 173 29.01 17.77 10.54
N VAL A 174 28.67 17.61 9.25
CA VAL A 174 28.53 18.73 8.30
C VAL A 174 27.15 19.38 8.38
N VAL A 175 26.11 18.60 8.68
CA VAL A 175 24.72 19.08 8.76
C VAL A 175 24.44 19.80 10.09
N GLU A 176 25.17 19.45 11.15
CA GLU A 176 25.05 20.09 12.48
C GLU A 176 25.89 21.38 12.64
N LEU A 177 26.69 21.75 11.64
CA LEU A 177 27.47 23.02 11.58
C LEU A 177 26.66 24.17 10.98
#